data_AF-A0A2A5MCN3-F1
#
_entry.id   AF-A0A2A5MCN3-F1
#
_cell.length_a   1.000
_cell.length_b   1.000
_cell.length_c   1.000
_cell.angle_alpha   90.00
_cell.angle_beta   90.00
_cell.angle_gamma   90.00
#
_symmetry.space_group_name_H-M   'P 1'
#
loop_
_entity.id
_entity.type
_entity.pdbx_description
1 polymer ?
#
loop_
_entity_poly.entity_id
_entity_poly.type
_entity_poly.pdbx_seq_one_letter_code
_entity_poly.pdbx_strand_id
1 'polypeptide(L)'
;MKRAPVIPRHTTHTQSTEDTSSPAPAAPMVDSLIARVGAMARGNAISLPVCGREVKFTLEVLRGDSVESASRVWSGNERDQELLTEDALDDLIPSFLLTGQQTPAFGRRVSDVIEIADGSRRRKAAILTESDYRILVGELDDEQMAALSRLGNDYRPTSAYERGLRYTSRLQNEFAGNISALADAENISRKIITRCINTAKLPKSVVALFAHPGELSARSGEALQKAFADKEELLKQQAEILHDQKKAGLIFEAEEVISLLTSVLKQSSASRVNLSSRHQFAPGATALYKGDKMVLNLDRSRIPAECIEKIEAILKELEKLGV
;
A
#
# COMPACT_ATOMS: atom_id res chain seq x y z
N MET A 1 -12.02 -1.49 -54.56
CA MET A 1 -13.29 -0.78 -54.26
C MET A 1 -14.42 -1.79 -54.15
N LYS A 2 -14.74 -2.24 -52.93
CA LYS A 2 -15.97 -2.98 -52.61
C LYS A 2 -16.73 -2.12 -51.61
N ARG A 3 -17.91 -1.65 -52.02
CA ARG A 3 -18.77 -0.71 -51.27
C ARG A 3 -19.48 -1.46 -50.14
N ALA A 4 -19.60 -0.79 -49.00
CA ALA A 4 -20.30 -1.25 -47.81
C ALA A 4 -21.82 -1.37 -48.01
N PRO A 5 -22.53 -2.20 -47.23
CA PRO A 5 -23.99 -2.27 -47.25
C PRO A 5 -24.63 -1.09 -46.51
N VAL A 6 -25.75 -0.62 -47.06
CA VAL A 6 -26.59 0.49 -46.58
C VAL A 6 -27.56 -0.02 -45.51
N ILE A 7 -27.62 0.64 -44.35
CA ILE A 7 -28.67 0.43 -43.33
C ILE A 7 -29.78 1.48 -43.55
N PRO A 8 -31.08 1.12 -43.51
CA PRO A 8 -32.17 2.05 -43.81
C PRO A 8 -32.39 3.11 -42.74
N ARG A 9 -32.71 4.32 -43.19
CA ARG A 9 -33.19 5.44 -42.37
C ARG A 9 -34.67 5.23 -42.03
N HIS A 10 -35.02 5.33 -40.76
CA HIS A 10 -36.35 5.78 -40.35
C HIS A 10 -36.25 7.24 -39.89
N THR A 11 -36.96 8.09 -40.62
CA THR A 11 -37.26 9.48 -40.30
C THR A 11 -38.54 9.59 -39.47
N THR A 12 -38.73 10.79 -38.90
CA THR A 12 -39.91 11.41 -38.25
C THR A 12 -39.84 11.42 -36.73
N HIS A 13 -40.06 12.52 -36.01
CA HIS A 13 -40.42 13.88 -36.41
C HIS A 13 -39.99 14.85 -35.30
N THR A 14 -39.68 16.06 -35.74
CA THR A 14 -39.26 17.27 -35.02
C THR A 14 -40.24 17.72 -33.93
N GLN A 15 -39.72 18.10 -32.76
CA GLN A 15 -40.06 19.37 -32.13
C GLN A 15 -38.84 19.87 -31.33
N SER A 16 -38.31 20.98 -31.82
CA SER A 16 -37.20 21.77 -31.29
C SER A 16 -37.71 22.81 -30.32
N THR A 17 -37.03 23.00 -29.19
CA THR A 17 -36.65 24.33 -28.66
C THR A 17 -35.50 24.20 -27.65
N GLU A 18 -34.37 24.76 -28.09
CA GLU A 18 -33.35 25.49 -27.33
C GLU A 18 -32.27 24.74 -26.51
N ASP A 19 -31.11 24.67 -27.18
CA ASP A 19 -29.77 24.48 -26.63
C ASP A 19 -29.41 25.53 -25.56
N THR A 20 -28.90 25.05 -24.43
CA THR A 20 -27.62 25.54 -23.91
C THR A 20 -26.77 24.35 -23.51
N SER A 21 -25.75 24.08 -24.31
CA SER A 21 -24.73 23.09 -24.03
C SER A 21 -23.75 23.64 -22.98
N SER A 22 -23.59 22.90 -21.89
CA SER A 22 -22.37 22.93 -21.08
C SER A 22 -21.84 21.51 -20.97
N PRO A 23 -20.51 21.30 -21.05
CA PRO A 23 -19.93 19.97 -21.14
C PRO A 23 -20.21 19.21 -19.85
N ALA A 24 -20.75 17.99 -19.97
CA ALA A 24 -20.92 17.09 -18.86
C ALA A 24 -19.57 16.92 -18.12
N PRO A 25 -19.51 17.11 -16.80
CA PRO A 25 -18.27 16.92 -16.07
C PRO A 25 -17.92 15.44 -16.08
N ALA A 26 -16.67 15.15 -16.43
CA ALA A 26 -16.09 13.82 -16.41
C ALA A 26 -15.94 13.33 -14.96
N ALA A 27 -17.00 12.80 -14.35
CA ALA A 27 -16.91 11.84 -13.24
C ALA A 27 -18.30 11.29 -12.85
N PRO A 28 -18.69 10.06 -13.26
CA PRO A 28 -19.90 9.40 -12.75
C PRO A 28 -19.84 9.11 -11.22
N MET A 29 -18.71 9.39 -10.56
CA MET A 29 -18.52 9.18 -9.13
C MET A 29 -19.04 10.34 -8.28
N VAL A 30 -19.12 11.57 -8.81
CA VAL A 30 -19.50 12.75 -8.01
C VAL A 30 -21.00 12.82 -7.79
N ASP A 31 -21.81 12.55 -8.83
CA ASP A 31 -23.27 12.47 -8.70
C ASP A 31 -23.71 11.29 -7.83
N SER A 32 -22.97 10.16 -7.90
CA SER A 32 -23.18 9.02 -7.00
C SER A 32 -22.87 9.38 -5.55
N LEU A 33 -21.84 10.21 -5.31
CA LEU A 33 -21.48 10.71 -3.98
C LEU A 33 -22.51 11.73 -3.46
N ILE A 34 -23.00 12.65 -4.30
CA ILE A 34 -24.03 13.64 -3.94
C ILE A 34 -25.35 12.95 -3.61
N ALA A 35 -25.74 11.92 -4.36
CA ALA A 35 -26.89 11.07 -4.02
C ALA A 35 -26.67 10.29 -2.70
N ARG A 36 -25.43 9.84 -2.44
CA ARG A 36 -25.04 9.15 -1.19
C ARG A 36 -25.04 10.07 0.03
N VAL A 37 -24.64 11.33 -0.15
CA VAL A 37 -24.68 12.37 0.89
C VAL A 37 -26.12 12.85 1.09
N GLY A 38 -26.94 12.92 0.04
CA GLY A 38 -28.38 13.21 0.14
C GLY A 38 -29.16 12.15 0.94
N ALA A 39 -28.70 10.90 0.95
CA ALA A 39 -29.25 9.84 1.82
C ALA A 39 -28.86 10.02 3.31
N MET A 40 -27.76 10.69 3.62
CA MET A 40 -27.34 11.02 4.99
C MET A 40 -28.21 12.11 5.64
N ALA A 41 -29.10 12.76 4.89
CA ALA A 41 -30.14 13.61 5.46
C ALA A 41 -31.17 12.82 6.31
N ARG A 42 -31.14 11.48 6.28
CA ARG A 42 -31.99 10.58 7.08
C ARG A 42 -31.17 9.68 8.02
N GLY A 43 -30.37 10.28 8.88
CA GLY A 43 -29.74 9.61 10.02
C GLY A 43 -28.37 8.98 9.75
N ASN A 44 -27.83 8.36 10.79
CA ASN A 44 -26.47 7.84 10.86
C ASN A 44 -26.30 6.43 10.23
N ALA A 45 -27.17 6.06 9.30
CA ALA A 45 -27.23 4.71 8.72
C ALA A 45 -27.48 4.73 7.21
N ILE A 46 -26.93 3.75 6.50
CA ILE A 46 -27.08 3.56 5.06
C ILE A 46 -27.33 2.08 4.77
N SER A 47 -28.09 1.77 3.72
CA SER A 47 -28.22 0.38 3.23
C SER A 47 -27.40 0.21 1.95
N LEU A 48 -26.64 -0.87 1.88
CA LEU A 48 -25.82 -1.21 0.72
C LEU A 48 -25.92 -2.72 0.43
N PRO A 49 -25.97 -3.12 -0.85
CA PRO A 49 -25.94 -4.53 -1.20
C PRO A 49 -24.53 -5.10 -1.04
N VAL A 50 -24.40 -6.19 -0.29
CA VAL A 50 -23.17 -6.98 -0.14
C VAL A 50 -23.49 -8.43 -0.49
N CYS A 51 -22.80 -8.98 -1.50
CA CYS A 51 -23.10 -10.30 -2.06
C CYS A 51 -24.57 -10.45 -2.52
N GLY A 52 -25.15 -9.39 -3.09
CA GLY A 52 -26.55 -9.37 -3.55
C GLY A 52 -27.60 -9.29 -2.43
N ARG A 53 -27.18 -9.15 -1.17
CA ARG A 53 -28.06 -9.03 0.01
C ARG A 53 -27.96 -7.61 0.56
N GLU A 54 -29.10 -6.96 0.79
CA GLU A 54 -29.15 -5.63 1.39
C GLU A 54 -28.69 -5.70 2.86
N VAL A 55 -27.65 -4.94 3.21
CA VAL A 55 -27.14 -4.81 4.57
C VAL A 55 -27.30 -3.37 5.02
N LYS A 56 -27.92 -3.19 6.18
CA LYS A 56 -28.00 -1.89 6.86
C LYS A 56 -26.73 -1.67 7.67
N PHE A 57 -26.00 -0.62 7.31
CA PHE A 57 -24.82 -0.14 8.02
C PHE A 57 -25.16 1.06 8.87
N THR A 58 -24.63 1.11 10.10
CA THR A 58 -24.66 2.29 10.97
C THR A 58 -23.24 2.80 11.14
N LEU A 59 -23.05 4.11 11.01
CA LEU A 59 -21.74 4.71 11.20
C LEU A 59 -21.41 4.79 12.69
N GLU A 60 -20.31 4.18 13.09
CA GLU A 60 -19.76 4.24 14.43
C GLU A 60 -18.38 4.90 14.40
N VAL A 61 -18.06 5.62 15.47
CA VAL A 61 -16.79 6.34 15.61
C VAL A 61 -16.09 5.84 16.85
N LEU A 62 -14.93 5.21 16.66
CA LEU A 62 -14.00 4.91 17.73
C LEU A 62 -13.07 6.11 17.93
N ARG A 63 -12.88 6.53 19.17
CA ARG A 63 -11.90 7.57 19.51
C ARG A 63 -10.49 7.02 19.31
N GLY A 64 -9.55 7.87 18.92
CA GLY A 64 -8.16 7.50 18.62
C GLY A 64 -7.49 6.57 19.64
N ASP A 65 -7.65 6.89 20.93
CA ASP A 65 -7.13 6.13 22.08
C ASP A 65 -7.77 4.74 22.26
N SER A 66 -8.97 4.54 21.72
CA SER A 66 -9.73 3.28 21.81
C SER A 66 -9.64 2.40 20.56
N VAL A 67 -9.09 2.91 19.45
CA VAL A 67 -9.12 2.18 18.16
C VAL A 67 -8.42 0.82 18.27
N GLU A 68 -7.27 0.76 18.94
CA GLU A 68 -6.49 -0.47 19.05
C GLU A 68 -7.20 -1.55 19.87
N SER A 69 -7.87 -1.17 20.96
CA SER A 69 -8.54 -2.09 21.89
C SER A 69 -9.98 -2.44 21.47
N ALA A 70 -10.71 -1.50 20.88
CA ALA A 70 -12.12 -1.65 20.51
C ALA A 70 -12.34 -2.16 19.06
N SER A 71 -11.28 -2.37 18.30
CA SER A 71 -11.38 -2.95 16.95
C SER A 71 -10.28 -3.96 16.66
N ARG A 72 -10.53 -4.88 15.73
CA ARG A 72 -9.53 -5.79 15.18
C ARG A 72 -9.76 -6.00 13.69
N VAL A 73 -8.70 -6.30 12.95
CA VAL A 73 -8.86 -6.71 11.55
C VAL A 73 -9.40 -8.14 11.52
N TRP A 74 -10.39 -8.39 10.67
CA TRP A 74 -10.98 -9.71 10.49
C TRP A 74 -9.92 -10.71 10.02
N SER A 75 -9.92 -11.91 10.61
CA SER A 75 -8.87 -12.92 10.40
C SER A 75 -8.75 -13.44 8.96
N GLY A 76 -9.81 -13.30 8.16
CA GLY A 76 -9.78 -13.63 6.72
C GLY A 76 -9.17 -12.53 5.84
N ASN A 77 -8.81 -11.37 6.40
CA ASN A 77 -8.10 -10.34 5.64
C ASN A 77 -6.64 -10.77 5.44
N GLU A 78 -6.19 -10.77 4.19
CA GLU A 78 -4.86 -11.26 3.81
C GLU A 78 -3.71 -10.28 4.11
N ARG A 79 -4.01 -9.03 4.51
CA ARG A 79 -3.01 -7.98 4.75
C ARG A 79 -2.32 -8.17 6.09
N ASP A 80 -1.00 -8.24 6.08
CA ASP A 80 -0.19 -8.41 7.29
C ASP A 80 -0.14 -7.09 8.07
N GLN A 81 -0.68 -7.10 9.29
CA GLN A 81 -0.78 -5.89 10.11
C GLN A 81 0.57 -5.42 10.65
N GLU A 82 1.58 -6.30 10.70
CA GLU A 82 2.94 -5.95 11.15
C GLU A 82 3.72 -5.19 10.08
N LEU A 83 3.35 -5.34 8.80
CA LEU A 83 3.98 -4.65 7.67
C LEU A 83 3.39 -3.24 7.42
N LEU A 84 2.40 -2.83 8.19
CA LEU A 84 1.81 -1.48 8.14
C LEU A 84 2.52 -0.54 9.11
N THR A 85 3.70 -0.09 8.70
CA THR A 85 4.54 0.89 9.41
C THR A 85 4.16 2.34 9.03
N GLU A 86 4.78 3.33 9.68
CA GLU A 86 4.66 4.74 9.28
C GLU A 86 5.11 4.95 7.83
N ASP A 87 6.25 4.38 7.44
CA ASP A 87 6.75 4.42 6.06
C ASP A 87 5.74 3.84 5.06
N ALA A 88 5.11 2.70 5.39
CA ALA A 88 4.13 2.04 4.50
C ALA A 88 2.77 2.76 4.41
N LEU A 89 2.56 3.78 5.25
CA LEU A 89 1.34 4.57 5.33
C LEU A 89 1.60 6.06 5.10
N ASP A 90 2.75 6.41 4.50
CA ASP A 90 3.13 7.78 4.18
C ASP A 90 2.12 8.48 3.25
N ASP A 91 1.42 7.73 2.41
CA ASP A 91 0.32 8.16 1.55
C ASP A 91 -0.95 8.53 2.32
N LEU A 92 -1.13 7.99 3.54
CA LEU A 92 -2.38 8.07 4.30
C LEU A 92 -2.28 8.94 5.55
N ILE A 93 -1.16 8.85 6.28
CA ILE A 93 -0.90 9.58 7.53
C ILE A 93 -1.13 11.09 7.39
N PRO A 94 -0.62 11.78 6.34
CA PRO A 94 -0.84 13.23 6.20
C PRO A 94 -2.32 13.62 6.13
N SER A 95 -3.15 12.81 5.46
CA SER A 95 -4.59 13.07 5.40
C SER A 95 -5.26 12.87 6.75
N PHE A 96 -4.83 11.88 7.54
CA PHE A 96 -5.36 11.65 8.88
C PHE A 96 -5.06 12.82 9.81
N LEU A 97 -3.83 13.35 9.78
CA LEU A 97 -3.43 14.49 10.59
C LEU A 97 -4.12 15.80 10.17
N LEU A 98 -4.37 15.99 8.86
CA LEU A 98 -4.95 17.24 8.35
C LEU A 98 -6.48 17.29 8.45
N THR A 99 -7.15 16.24 8.00
CA THR A 99 -8.61 16.22 7.83
C THR A 99 -9.28 15.02 8.48
N GLY A 100 -8.52 14.14 9.12
CA GLY A 100 -9.01 12.87 9.65
C GLY A 100 -9.41 11.88 8.55
N GLN A 101 -9.99 10.75 8.97
CA GLN A 101 -10.47 9.73 8.03
C GLN A 101 -11.60 10.25 7.14
N GLN A 102 -11.36 10.26 5.82
CA GLN A 102 -12.33 10.72 4.81
C GLN A 102 -13.37 9.67 4.44
N THR A 103 -12.96 8.40 4.32
CA THR A 103 -13.85 7.30 3.92
C THR A 103 -13.97 6.30 5.07
N PRO A 104 -15.19 6.00 5.57
CA PRO A 104 -15.37 5.04 6.65
C PRO A 104 -14.97 3.64 6.22
N ALA A 105 -14.48 2.86 7.18
CA ALA A 105 -14.20 1.43 7.02
C ALA A 105 -15.52 0.62 7.02
N PHE A 106 -15.44 -0.66 6.69
CA PHE A 106 -16.58 -1.58 6.79
C PHE A 106 -16.26 -2.71 7.76
N GLY A 107 -17.23 -3.06 8.59
CA GLY A 107 -17.05 -4.11 9.59
C GLY A 107 -18.34 -4.60 10.22
N ARG A 108 -18.20 -5.52 11.16
CA ARG A 108 -19.29 -6.09 11.95
C ARG A 108 -18.96 -6.04 13.44
N ARG A 109 -19.99 -6.12 14.29
CA ARG A 109 -19.80 -6.32 15.73
C ARG A 109 -19.54 -7.79 16.03
N VAL A 110 -18.51 -8.08 16.82
CA VAL A 110 -18.34 -9.39 17.43
C VAL A 110 -18.00 -9.19 18.90
N SER A 111 -18.97 -9.49 19.77
CA SER A 111 -18.88 -9.15 21.20
C SER A 111 -18.64 -7.64 21.38
N ASP A 112 -17.65 -7.25 22.19
CA ASP A 112 -17.37 -5.84 22.50
C ASP A 112 -16.40 -5.16 21.52
N VAL A 113 -16.03 -5.82 20.42
CA VAL A 113 -15.11 -5.24 19.43
C VAL A 113 -15.67 -5.25 18.01
N ILE A 114 -15.17 -4.33 17.21
CA ILE A 114 -15.53 -4.20 15.80
C ILE A 114 -14.50 -4.95 14.95
N GLU A 115 -14.96 -5.95 14.20
CA GLU A 115 -14.15 -6.63 13.20
C GLU A 115 -14.17 -5.86 11.89
N ILE A 116 -12.99 -5.49 11.39
CA ILE A 116 -12.82 -4.70 10.17
C ILE A 116 -12.60 -5.63 8.98
N ALA A 117 -13.49 -5.59 8.00
CA ALA A 117 -13.35 -6.29 6.72
C ALA A 117 -12.51 -5.47 5.73
N ASP A 118 -12.92 -4.22 5.49
CA ASP A 118 -12.22 -3.26 4.64
C ASP A 118 -11.83 -2.03 5.45
N GLY A 119 -10.56 -1.62 5.35
CA GLY A 119 -10.02 -0.47 6.06
C GLY A 119 -8.89 -0.78 7.01
N SER A 120 -8.18 -1.91 6.87
CA SER A 120 -7.02 -2.26 7.71
C SER A 120 -5.90 -1.21 7.68
N ARG A 121 -5.54 -0.68 6.49
CA ARG A 121 -4.58 0.45 6.37
C ARG A 121 -5.07 1.70 7.12
N ARG A 122 -6.37 2.01 7.01
CA ARG A 122 -7.01 3.14 7.71
C ARG A 122 -7.06 2.94 9.22
N ARG A 123 -7.31 1.72 9.70
CA ARG A 123 -7.26 1.36 11.12
C ARG A 123 -5.87 1.63 11.69
N LYS A 124 -4.83 1.13 11.00
CA LYS A 124 -3.45 1.32 11.46
C LYS A 124 -3.03 2.78 11.43
N ALA A 125 -3.40 3.53 10.38
CA ALA A 125 -3.17 4.98 10.33
C ALA A 125 -3.85 5.69 11.51
N ALA A 126 -5.12 5.38 11.79
CA ALA A 126 -5.85 5.95 12.92
C ALA A 126 -5.15 5.72 14.27
N ILE A 127 -4.60 4.52 14.47
CA ILE A 127 -3.82 4.17 15.68
C ILE A 127 -2.53 5.00 15.75
N LEU A 128 -1.78 5.09 14.66
CA LEU A 128 -0.51 5.83 14.62
C LEU A 128 -0.69 7.34 14.81
N THR A 129 -1.80 7.89 14.33
CA THR A 129 -2.10 9.33 14.40
C THR A 129 -3.05 9.71 15.53
N GLU A 130 -3.37 8.76 16.43
CA GLU A 130 -4.35 8.93 17.52
C GLU A 130 -5.66 9.60 17.06
N SER A 131 -6.10 9.26 15.84
CA SER A 131 -7.24 9.92 15.18
C SER A 131 -8.50 9.08 15.28
N ASP A 132 -9.65 9.74 15.30
CA ASP A 132 -10.95 9.06 15.28
C ASP A 132 -11.08 8.13 14.06
N TYR A 133 -11.56 6.91 14.32
CA TYR A 133 -11.77 5.87 13.33
C TYR A 133 -13.27 5.59 13.11
N ARG A 134 -13.73 5.94 11.92
CA ARG A 134 -15.10 5.86 11.41
C ARG A 134 -15.31 4.54 10.68
N ILE A 135 -16.33 3.79 11.11
CA ILE A 135 -16.65 2.46 10.60
C ILE A 135 -18.15 2.37 10.32
N LEU A 136 -18.52 1.89 9.14
CA LEU A 136 -19.86 1.44 8.81
C LEU A 136 -20.02 0.01 9.32
N VAL A 137 -20.77 -0.15 10.40
CA VAL A 137 -21.02 -1.42 11.08
C VAL A 137 -22.36 -1.99 10.63
N GLY A 138 -22.35 -3.22 10.13
CA GLY A 138 -23.56 -3.95 9.75
C GLY A 138 -23.53 -5.40 10.23
N GLU A 139 -24.67 -6.06 10.15
CA GLU A 139 -24.77 -7.51 10.34
C GLU A 139 -24.21 -8.20 9.10
N LEU A 140 -23.03 -8.82 9.24
CA LEU A 140 -22.29 -9.45 8.14
C LEU A 140 -21.88 -10.88 8.52
N ASP A 141 -22.16 -11.82 7.63
CA ASP A 141 -21.58 -13.16 7.71
C ASP A 141 -20.15 -13.21 7.14
N ASP A 142 -19.49 -14.37 7.28
CA ASP A 142 -18.11 -14.53 6.82
C ASP A 142 -17.95 -14.42 5.30
N GLU A 143 -18.98 -14.74 4.52
CA GLU A 143 -18.97 -14.56 3.06
C GLU A 143 -18.95 -13.06 2.70
N GLN A 144 -19.80 -12.26 3.36
CA GLN A 144 -19.86 -10.82 3.17
C GLN A 144 -18.58 -10.12 3.67
N MET A 145 -18.04 -10.56 4.81
CA MET A 145 -16.74 -10.09 5.31
C MET A 145 -15.62 -10.40 4.31
N ALA A 146 -15.62 -11.61 3.72
CA ALA A 146 -14.67 -11.99 2.68
C ALA A 146 -14.80 -11.12 1.44
N ALA A 147 -16.02 -10.86 0.97
CA ALA A 147 -16.27 -10.05 -0.22
C ALA A 147 -15.81 -8.60 -0.03
N LEU A 148 -16.14 -7.99 1.12
CA LEU A 148 -15.69 -6.63 1.45
C LEU A 148 -14.16 -6.54 1.57
N SER A 149 -13.54 -7.52 2.24
CA SER A 149 -12.08 -7.58 2.35
C SER A 149 -11.41 -7.72 0.98
N ARG A 150 -11.95 -8.55 0.07
CA ARG A 150 -11.44 -8.70 -1.30
C ARG A 150 -11.57 -7.40 -2.07
N LEU A 151 -12.74 -6.75 -2.03
CA LEU A 151 -12.97 -5.47 -2.71
C LEU A 151 -11.97 -4.39 -2.27
N GLY A 152 -11.69 -4.30 -0.96
CA GLY A 152 -10.69 -3.36 -0.43
C GLY A 152 -9.28 -3.67 -0.95
N ASN A 153 -8.92 -4.96 -1.02
CA ASN A 153 -7.64 -5.40 -1.55
C ASN A 153 -7.53 -5.23 -3.08
N ASP A 154 -8.63 -5.29 -3.83
CA ASP A 154 -8.61 -4.99 -5.27
C ASP A 154 -8.37 -3.49 -5.52
N TYR A 155 -8.93 -2.61 -4.69
CA TYR A 155 -8.70 -1.17 -4.77
C TYR A 155 -7.28 -0.75 -4.38
N ARG A 156 -6.74 -1.38 -3.32
CA ARG A 156 -5.32 -1.24 -2.92
C ARG A 156 -4.73 -2.64 -2.78
N PRO A 157 -4.04 -3.15 -3.82
CA PRO A 157 -3.43 -4.47 -3.81
C PRO A 157 -2.51 -4.72 -2.63
N THR A 158 -2.55 -5.93 -2.11
CA THR A 158 -1.56 -6.46 -1.18
C THR A 158 -0.25 -6.78 -1.92
N SER A 159 0.84 -6.81 -1.16
CA SER A 159 2.18 -7.09 -1.67
C SER A 159 2.28 -8.49 -2.28
N ALA A 160 3.32 -8.72 -3.09
CA ALA A 160 3.60 -10.05 -3.63
C ALA A 160 3.82 -11.10 -2.53
N TYR A 161 4.35 -10.67 -1.37
CA TYR A 161 4.53 -11.50 -0.19
C TYR A 161 3.18 -11.94 0.40
N GLU A 162 2.31 -10.99 0.73
CA GLU A 162 0.98 -11.25 1.31
C GLU A 162 0.10 -12.08 0.37
N ARG A 163 0.09 -11.75 -0.93
CA ARG A 163 -0.60 -12.55 -1.95
C ARG A 163 -0.06 -13.97 -2.01
N GLY A 164 1.24 -14.14 -1.85
CA GLY A 164 1.89 -15.45 -1.82
C GLY A 164 1.46 -16.30 -0.61
N LEU A 165 1.29 -15.69 0.56
CA LEU A 165 0.74 -16.36 1.75
C LEU A 165 -0.70 -16.81 1.50
N ARG A 166 -1.55 -15.94 0.92
CA ARG A 166 -2.92 -16.30 0.52
C ARG A 166 -2.91 -17.46 -0.48
N TYR A 167 -2.14 -17.37 -1.56
CA TYR A 167 -2.10 -18.43 -2.57
C TYR A 167 -1.60 -19.74 -2.00
N THR A 168 -0.63 -19.72 -1.09
CA THR A 168 -0.13 -20.92 -0.42
C THR A 168 -1.24 -21.60 0.40
N SER A 169 -1.98 -20.81 1.20
CA SER A 169 -3.11 -21.32 1.99
C SER A 169 -4.22 -21.90 1.09
N ARG A 170 -4.66 -21.15 0.07
CA ARG A 170 -5.70 -21.63 -0.86
C ARG A 170 -5.27 -22.87 -1.62
N LEU A 171 -4.01 -22.92 -2.08
CA LEU A 171 -3.47 -24.06 -2.81
C LEU A 171 -3.53 -25.35 -1.97
N GLN A 172 -3.26 -25.26 -0.67
CA GLN A 172 -3.31 -26.39 0.26
C GLN A 172 -4.73 -26.78 0.63
N ASN A 173 -5.57 -25.79 0.97
CA ASN A 173 -6.89 -26.03 1.56
C ASN A 173 -8.03 -26.21 0.54
N GLU A 174 -7.93 -25.60 -0.63
CA GLU A 174 -9.03 -25.56 -1.63
C GLU A 174 -8.68 -26.33 -2.92
N PHE A 175 -7.41 -26.36 -3.32
CA PHE A 175 -7.00 -26.87 -4.64
C PHE A 175 -6.07 -28.09 -4.60
N ALA A 176 -5.82 -28.67 -3.42
CA ALA A 176 -5.02 -29.89 -3.23
C ALA A 176 -3.66 -29.88 -3.96
N GLY A 177 -2.97 -28.72 -3.99
CA GLY A 177 -1.68 -28.56 -4.66
C GLY A 177 -1.73 -28.22 -6.15
N ASN A 178 -2.92 -28.14 -6.76
CA ASN A 178 -3.05 -27.86 -8.19
C ASN A 178 -2.97 -26.35 -8.51
N ILE A 179 -1.77 -25.92 -8.92
CA ILE A 179 -1.49 -24.51 -9.30
C ILE A 179 -2.33 -24.07 -10.51
N SER A 180 -2.64 -24.97 -11.45
CA SER A 180 -3.44 -24.61 -12.62
C SER A 180 -4.88 -24.28 -12.23
N ALA A 181 -5.49 -25.09 -11.37
CA ALA A 181 -6.85 -24.83 -10.88
C ALA A 181 -6.94 -23.52 -10.09
N LEU A 182 -5.93 -23.23 -9.24
CA LEU A 182 -5.86 -21.94 -8.54
C LEU A 182 -5.68 -20.77 -9.52
N ALA A 183 -4.86 -20.93 -10.55
CA ALA A 183 -4.66 -19.90 -11.58
C ALA A 183 -5.94 -19.55 -12.33
N ASP A 184 -6.71 -20.57 -12.70
CA ASP A 184 -7.99 -20.39 -13.38
C ASP A 184 -9.02 -19.72 -12.45
N ALA A 185 -9.07 -20.13 -11.19
CA ALA A 185 -9.99 -19.57 -10.19
C ALA A 185 -9.68 -18.11 -9.80
N GLU A 186 -8.40 -17.73 -9.77
CA GLU A 186 -7.95 -16.36 -9.48
C GLU A 186 -7.92 -15.47 -10.73
N ASN A 187 -8.08 -16.04 -11.92
CA ASN A 187 -7.86 -15.36 -13.21
C ASN A 187 -6.46 -14.70 -13.30
N ILE A 188 -5.43 -15.43 -12.83
CA ILE A 188 -4.04 -14.96 -12.77
C ILE A 188 -3.12 -16.04 -13.32
N SER A 189 -2.13 -15.67 -14.13
CA SER A 189 -1.21 -16.65 -14.71
C SER A 189 -0.49 -17.49 -13.65
N ARG A 190 -0.32 -18.80 -13.93
CA ARG A 190 0.44 -19.75 -13.08
C ARG A 190 1.80 -19.18 -12.67
N LYS A 191 2.49 -18.49 -13.60
CA LYS A 191 3.81 -17.88 -13.37
C LYS A 191 3.79 -16.82 -12.26
N ILE A 192 2.75 -15.98 -12.20
CA ILE A 192 2.62 -14.96 -11.16
C ILE A 192 2.29 -15.60 -9.81
N ILE A 193 1.42 -16.61 -9.80
CA ILE A 193 1.13 -17.38 -8.57
C ILE A 193 2.39 -18.03 -8.02
N THR A 194 3.14 -18.76 -8.86
CA THR A 194 4.40 -19.40 -8.44
C THR A 194 5.41 -18.39 -7.91
N ARG A 195 5.52 -17.22 -8.53
CA ARG A 195 6.38 -16.12 -8.06
C ARG A 195 5.97 -15.64 -6.67
N CYS A 196 4.70 -15.34 -6.46
CA CYS A 196 4.21 -14.87 -5.17
C CYS A 196 4.41 -15.94 -4.09
N ILE A 197 4.09 -17.21 -4.37
CA ILE A 197 4.33 -18.33 -3.45
C ILE A 197 5.80 -18.44 -3.06
N ASN A 198 6.72 -18.30 -4.01
CA ASN A 198 8.16 -18.30 -3.70
C ASN A 198 8.57 -17.06 -2.90
N THR A 199 8.06 -15.87 -3.25
CA THR A 199 8.28 -14.65 -2.46
C THR A 199 7.81 -14.80 -1.01
N ALA A 200 6.67 -15.46 -0.76
CA ALA A 200 6.13 -15.68 0.57
C ALA A 200 6.97 -16.58 1.48
N LYS A 201 7.93 -17.33 0.92
CA LYS A 201 8.89 -18.11 1.70
C LYS A 201 10.03 -17.27 2.27
N LEU A 202 10.15 -16.00 1.87
CA LEU A 202 11.14 -15.09 2.45
C LEU A 202 10.82 -14.84 3.93
N PRO A 203 11.84 -14.70 4.79
CA PRO A 203 11.62 -14.24 6.15
C PRO A 203 10.95 -12.86 6.17
N LYS A 204 9.98 -12.66 7.08
CA LYS A 204 9.27 -11.37 7.20
C LYS A 204 10.23 -10.21 7.45
N SER A 205 11.32 -10.44 8.19
CA SER A 205 12.37 -9.44 8.43
C SER A 205 12.99 -8.91 7.13
N VAL A 206 13.09 -9.72 6.07
CA VAL A 206 13.59 -9.27 4.77
C VAL A 206 12.58 -8.35 4.09
N VAL A 207 11.29 -8.67 4.16
CA VAL A 207 10.21 -7.86 3.58
C VAL A 207 10.07 -6.52 4.32
N ALA A 208 10.32 -6.52 5.64
CA ALA A 208 10.27 -5.32 6.47
C ALA A 208 11.42 -4.32 6.21
N LEU A 209 12.41 -4.65 5.39
CA LEU A 209 13.47 -3.70 4.99
C LEU A 209 12.96 -2.65 4.00
N PHE A 210 11.95 -3.00 3.20
CA PHE A 210 11.34 -2.10 2.22
C PHE A 210 10.47 -1.07 2.95
N ALA A 211 10.37 0.15 2.41
CA ALA A 211 9.53 1.18 2.99
C ALA A 211 8.05 0.78 2.93
N HIS A 212 7.64 0.24 1.77
CA HIS A 212 6.36 -0.40 1.57
C HIS A 212 6.57 -1.85 1.07
N PRO A 213 5.89 -2.86 1.62
CA PRO A 213 6.11 -4.27 1.22
C PRO A 213 5.78 -4.54 -0.26
N GLY A 214 4.97 -3.69 -0.88
CA GLY A 214 4.67 -3.70 -2.31
C GLY A 214 5.84 -3.30 -3.23
N GLU A 215 6.91 -2.71 -2.71
CA GLU A 215 8.11 -2.39 -3.49
C GLU A 215 8.87 -3.66 -3.91
N LEU A 216 8.77 -4.72 -3.11
CA LEU A 216 9.33 -6.02 -3.47
C LEU A 216 8.45 -6.70 -4.52
N SER A 217 8.85 -6.57 -5.79
CA SER A 217 8.16 -7.22 -6.89
C SER A 217 8.16 -8.75 -6.75
N ALA A 218 7.12 -9.42 -7.25
CA ALA A 218 7.05 -10.89 -7.23
C ALA A 218 8.24 -11.55 -7.99
N ARG A 219 8.80 -10.88 -9.00
CA ARG A 219 9.96 -11.36 -9.75
C ARG A 219 11.23 -11.26 -8.90
N SER A 220 11.47 -10.12 -8.28
CA SER A 220 12.65 -9.89 -7.45
C SER A 220 12.60 -10.74 -6.18
N GLY A 221 11.44 -10.87 -5.55
CA GLY A 221 11.22 -11.75 -4.41
C GLY A 221 11.48 -13.23 -4.73
N GLU A 222 10.97 -13.74 -5.86
CA GLU A 222 11.30 -15.10 -6.32
C GLU A 222 12.81 -15.27 -6.57
N ALA A 223 13.45 -14.29 -7.21
CA ALA A 223 14.88 -14.35 -7.50
C ALA A 223 15.72 -14.35 -6.21
N LEU A 224 15.34 -13.52 -5.24
CA LEU A 224 15.98 -13.45 -3.93
C LEU A 224 15.80 -14.77 -3.19
N GLN A 225 14.59 -15.30 -3.12
CA GLN A 225 14.33 -16.59 -2.46
C GLN A 225 15.14 -17.73 -3.08
N LYS A 226 15.22 -17.79 -4.41
CA LYS A 226 16.03 -18.81 -5.10
C LYS A 226 17.52 -18.66 -4.82
N ALA A 227 18.04 -17.44 -4.75
CA ALA A 227 19.45 -17.18 -4.48
C ALA A 227 19.86 -17.63 -3.06
N PHE A 228 18.91 -17.65 -2.12
CA PHE A 228 19.13 -18.00 -0.71
C PHE A 228 18.44 -19.30 -0.27
N ALA A 229 18.00 -20.15 -1.20
CA ALA A 229 17.21 -21.35 -0.88
C ALA A 229 17.87 -22.27 0.17
N ASP A 230 19.20 -22.42 0.14
CA ASP A 230 19.97 -23.22 1.10
C ASP A 230 20.76 -22.36 2.11
N LYS A 231 20.52 -21.04 2.12
CA LYS A 231 21.31 -20.03 2.85
C LYS A 231 20.40 -19.02 3.57
N GLU A 232 19.26 -19.48 4.06
CA GLU A 232 18.25 -18.61 4.70
C GLU A 232 18.83 -17.90 5.94
N GLU A 233 19.65 -18.57 6.74
CA GLU A 233 20.27 -17.96 7.92
C GLU A 233 21.22 -16.80 7.57
N LEU A 234 21.96 -16.93 6.46
CA LEU A 234 22.79 -15.84 5.96
C LEU A 234 21.93 -14.66 5.51
N LEU A 235 20.78 -14.92 4.87
CA LEU A 235 19.84 -13.88 4.46
C LEU A 235 19.26 -13.13 5.69
N LYS A 236 18.90 -13.86 6.75
CA LYS A 236 18.42 -13.27 8.01
C LYS A 236 19.48 -12.39 8.67
N GLN A 237 20.72 -12.89 8.79
CA GLN A 237 21.84 -12.11 9.34
C GLN A 237 22.08 -10.82 8.55
N GLN A 238 22.06 -10.90 7.22
CA GLN A 238 22.22 -9.70 6.40
C GLN A 238 21.04 -8.74 6.55
N ALA A 239 19.82 -9.24 6.69
CA ALA A 239 18.65 -8.40 6.94
C ALA A 239 18.75 -7.69 8.30
N GLU A 240 19.24 -8.37 9.35
CA GLU A 240 19.49 -7.75 10.66
C GLU A 240 20.48 -6.59 10.58
N ILE A 241 21.60 -6.76 9.87
CA ILE A 241 22.59 -5.69 9.65
C ILE A 241 21.95 -4.48 8.96
N LEU A 242 21.14 -4.71 7.92
CA LEU A 242 20.45 -3.64 7.20
C LEU A 242 19.38 -2.94 8.05
N HIS A 243 18.69 -3.69 8.92
CA HIS A 243 17.78 -3.10 9.90
C HIS A 243 18.48 -2.18 10.87
N ASP A 244 19.66 -2.57 11.37
CA ASP A 244 20.43 -1.73 12.28
C ASP A 244 20.97 -0.47 11.58
N GLN A 245 21.33 -0.57 10.30
CA GLN A 245 21.65 0.60 9.48
C GLN A 245 20.44 1.52 9.26
N LYS A 246 19.24 0.96 9.03
CA LYS A 246 18.01 1.74 8.91
C LYS A 246 17.67 2.46 10.23
N LYS A 247 17.84 1.79 11.37
CA LYS A 247 17.71 2.41 12.70
C LYS A 247 18.73 3.52 12.94
N ALA A 248 19.91 3.44 12.33
CA ALA A 248 20.94 4.48 12.37
C ALA A 248 20.67 5.65 11.40
N GLY A 249 19.52 5.68 10.70
CA GLY A 249 19.12 6.79 9.82
C GLY A 249 19.48 6.63 8.35
N LEU A 250 20.00 5.46 7.93
CA LEU A 250 20.19 5.17 6.50
C LEU A 250 18.85 4.84 5.84
N ILE A 251 18.64 5.40 4.66
CA ILE A 251 17.47 5.14 3.81
C ILE A 251 17.97 4.41 2.58
N PHE A 252 17.36 3.27 2.30
CA PHE A 252 17.65 2.45 1.13
C PHE A 252 16.48 2.53 0.16
N GLU A 253 16.80 2.70 -1.11
CA GLU A 253 15.82 2.46 -2.17
C GLU A 253 15.64 0.95 -2.40
N ALA A 254 14.49 0.53 -2.93
CA ALA A 254 14.15 -0.89 -3.08
C ALA A 254 15.22 -1.72 -3.83
N GLU A 255 15.79 -1.18 -4.91
CA GLU A 255 16.87 -1.84 -5.67
C GLU A 255 18.18 -1.91 -4.88
N GLU A 256 18.46 -0.91 -4.04
CA GLU A 256 19.64 -0.91 -3.15
C GLU A 256 19.50 -1.99 -2.08
N VAL A 257 18.31 -2.15 -1.47
CA VAL A 257 18.01 -3.24 -0.53
C VAL A 257 18.29 -4.60 -1.18
N ILE A 258 17.77 -4.85 -2.38
CA ILE A 258 17.98 -6.11 -3.11
C ILE A 258 19.46 -6.33 -3.41
N SER A 259 20.16 -5.30 -3.85
CA SER A 259 21.60 -5.34 -4.15
C SER A 259 22.43 -5.68 -2.91
N LEU A 260 22.16 -5.00 -1.79
CA LEU A 260 22.86 -5.20 -0.52
C LEU A 260 22.60 -6.59 0.05
N LEU A 261 21.36 -7.07 0.03
CA LEU A 261 21.02 -8.44 0.42
C LEU A 261 21.80 -9.47 -0.41
N THR A 262 21.83 -9.28 -1.73
CA THR A 262 22.49 -10.22 -2.66
C THR A 262 24.03 -10.12 -2.61
N SER A 263 24.59 -9.01 -2.13
CA SER A 263 26.04 -8.75 -2.11
C SER A 263 26.82 -9.78 -1.29
N VAL A 264 26.20 -10.34 -0.24
CA VAL A 264 26.84 -11.35 0.62
C VAL A 264 27.10 -12.67 -0.13
N LEU A 265 26.32 -12.96 -1.18
CA LEU A 265 26.58 -14.10 -2.06
C LEU A 265 27.76 -13.86 -3.02
N LYS A 266 28.11 -12.58 -3.27
CA LYS A 266 29.12 -12.15 -4.25
C LYS A 266 30.50 -11.90 -3.65
N GLN A 267 30.82 -12.39 -2.46
CA GLN A 267 32.18 -12.31 -1.89
C GLN A 267 33.27 -12.98 -2.77
N SER A 268 32.93 -13.54 -3.95
CA SER A 268 33.88 -13.98 -4.98
C SER A 268 33.96 -13.11 -6.26
N SER A 269 33.21 -12.02 -6.42
CA SER A 269 33.43 -11.12 -7.57
C SER A 269 33.05 -9.66 -7.26
N ALA A 270 34.08 -8.89 -6.95
CA ALA A 270 34.01 -7.43 -6.88
C ALA A 270 33.66 -6.85 -8.26
N SER A 271 32.37 -6.73 -8.53
CA SER A 271 31.87 -5.68 -9.41
C SER A 271 31.36 -4.57 -8.51
N ARG A 272 32.06 -3.44 -8.50
CA ARG A 272 31.63 -2.20 -7.85
C ARG A 272 30.27 -1.81 -8.45
N VAL A 273 29.19 -2.25 -7.81
CA VAL A 273 27.88 -1.65 -8.04
C VAL A 273 28.00 -0.25 -7.46
N ASN A 274 27.76 0.77 -8.28
CA ASN A 274 27.67 2.17 -7.82
C ASN A 274 26.49 2.27 -6.86
N LEU A 275 26.73 1.94 -5.59
CA LEU A 275 25.79 2.10 -4.50
C LEU A 275 25.60 3.60 -4.31
N SER A 276 24.47 4.12 -4.75
CA SER A 276 23.96 5.31 -4.10
C SER A 276 23.54 4.93 -2.68
N SER A 277 23.67 5.85 -1.74
CA SER A 277 23.08 5.69 -0.41
C SER A 277 22.52 7.03 0.02
N ARG A 278 21.30 7.03 0.54
CA ARG A 278 20.66 8.23 1.06
C ARG A 278 20.66 8.16 2.58
N HIS A 279 21.10 9.21 3.24
CA HIS A 279 21.11 9.31 4.70
C HIS A 279 20.25 10.49 5.12
N GLN A 280 19.35 10.29 6.07
CA GLN A 280 18.55 11.36 6.66
C GLN A 280 19.06 11.67 8.06
N PHE A 281 19.67 12.85 8.21
CA PHE A 281 20.21 13.30 9.49
C PHE A 281 19.12 13.92 10.39
N ALA A 282 18.13 14.58 9.78
CA ALA A 282 16.98 15.18 10.47
C ALA A 282 15.80 15.35 9.49
N PRO A 283 14.57 15.58 9.96
CA PRO A 283 13.46 15.98 9.10
C PRO A 283 13.82 17.23 8.28
N GLY A 284 13.89 17.10 6.95
CA GLY A 284 14.32 18.17 6.04
C GLY A 284 15.84 18.24 5.77
N ALA A 285 16.68 17.43 6.42
CA ALA A 285 18.12 17.35 6.19
C ALA A 285 18.53 15.95 5.69
N THR A 286 18.83 15.85 4.40
CA THR A 286 19.20 14.58 3.75
C THR A 286 20.48 14.72 2.94
N ALA A 287 21.32 13.69 2.93
CA ALA A 287 22.48 13.58 2.05
C ALA A 287 22.33 12.36 1.14
N LEU A 288 22.58 12.54 -0.15
CA LEU A 288 22.66 11.47 -1.14
C LEU A 288 24.12 11.31 -1.55
N TYR A 289 24.69 10.14 -1.28
CA TYR A 289 26.02 9.75 -1.72
C TYR A 289 25.90 8.95 -3.00
N LYS A 290 26.63 9.30 -4.05
CA LYS A 290 26.65 8.61 -5.35
C LYS A 290 28.07 8.57 -5.90
N GLY A 291 28.77 7.47 -5.65
CA GLY A 291 30.21 7.38 -5.92
C GLY A 291 30.97 8.45 -5.14
N ASP A 292 31.79 9.26 -5.83
CA ASP A 292 32.56 10.35 -5.21
C ASP A 292 31.75 11.66 -5.05
N LYS A 293 30.44 11.64 -5.33
CA LYS A 293 29.58 12.83 -5.23
C LYS A 293 28.67 12.74 -4.02
N MET A 294 28.61 13.82 -3.24
CA MET A 294 27.62 14.01 -2.18
C MET A 294 26.68 15.16 -2.56
N VAL A 295 25.37 14.93 -2.52
CA VAL A 295 24.33 15.95 -2.70
C VAL A 295 23.63 16.15 -1.37
N LEU A 296 23.75 17.35 -0.80
CA LEU A 296 23.10 17.72 0.44
C LEU A 296 21.81 18.50 0.15
N ASN A 297 20.69 18.04 0.69
CA ASN A 297 19.39 18.70 0.58
C ASN A 297 18.92 19.14 1.98
N LEU A 298 18.71 20.45 2.13
CA LEU A 298 18.38 21.13 3.38
C LEU A 298 17.11 21.97 3.18
N ASP A 299 16.04 21.62 3.85
CA ASP A 299 14.80 22.40 3.90
C ASP A 299 14.94 23.56 4.89
N ARG A 300 15.07 24.79 4.36
CA ARG A 300 15.23 26.02 5.15
C ARG A 300 14.04 26.32 6.08
N SER A 301 12.88 25.71 5.85
CA SER A 301 11.70 25.87 6.71
C SER A 301 11.73 24.97 7.95
N ARG A 302 12.52 23.89 7.91
CA ARG A 302 12.57 22.85 8.96
C ARG A 302 13.89 22.82 9.72
N ILE A 303 14.93 23.48 9.21
CA ILE A 303 16.28 23.47 9.78
C ILE A 303 16.61 24.85 10.35
N PRO A 304 17.21 24.95 11.56
CA PRO A 304 17.66 26.22 12.12
C PRO A 304 18.66 26.94 11.21
N ALA A 305 18.51 28.27 11.08
CA ALA A 305 19.37 29.10 10.23
C ALA A 305 20.86 28.98 10.59
N GLU A 306 21.19 28.87 11.89
CA GLU A 306 22.57 28.68 12.37
C GLU A 306 23.25 27.43 11.80
N CYS A 307 22.50 26.34 11.59
CA CYS A 307 23.04 25.10 11.02
C CYS A 307 23.35 25.27 9.52
N ILE A 308 22.51 26.03 8.81
CA ILE A 308 22.71 26.32 7.38
C ILE A 308 23.92 27.24 7.21
N GLU A 309 24.05 28.26 8.05
CA GLU A 309 25.20 29.18 8.04
C GLU A 309 26.53 28.45 8.26
N LYS A 310 26.56 27.47 9.18
CA LYS A 310 27.75 26.63 9.39
C LYS A 310 28.13 25.82 8.14
N ILE A 311 27.15 25.25 7.45
CA ILE A 311 27.40 24.48 6.22
C ILE A 311 27.85 25.40 5.09
N GLU A 312 27.23 26.57 4.94
CA GLU A 312 27.65 27.59 3.97
C GLU A 312 29.05 28.13 4.27
N ALA A 313 29.44 28.25 5.55
CA ALA A 313 30.79 28.64 5.94
C ALA A 313 31.84 27.61 5.48
N ILE A 314 31.56 26.31 5.66
CA ILE A 314 32.44 25.22 5.18
C ILE A 314 32.58 25.29 3.64
N LEU A 315 31.48 25.52 2.92
CA LEU A 315 31.52 25.66 1.46
C LEU A 315 32.33 26.88 0.99
N LYS A 316 32.22 28.01 1.71
CA LYS A 316 33.01 29.23 1.46
C LYS A 316 34.50 29.04 1.78
N GLU A 317 34.85 28.21 2.75
CA GLU A 317 36.25 27.86 3.01
C GLU A 317 36.86 27.07 1.85
N LEU A 318 36.10 26.15 1.26
CA LEU A 318 36.53 25.41 0.06
C LEU A 318 36.71 26.33 -1.15
N GLU A 319 35.83 27.32 -1.33
CA GLU A 319 35.97 28.36 -2.37
C GLU A 319 37.28 29.16 -2.20
N LYS A 320 37.68 29.46 -0.96
CA LYS A 320 38.95 30.14 -0.66
C LYS A 320 40.19 29.27 -0.86
N LEU A 321 40.05 27.95 -0.73
CA LEU A 321 41.14 26.98 -0.89
C LEU A 321 41.43 26.65 -2.37
N GLY A 322 40.60 27.10 -3.31
CA GLY A 322 40.88 27.04 -4.74
C GLY A 322 40.92 25.62 -5.33
N VAL A 323 40.12 24.71 -4.78
CA VAL A 323 39.87 23.37 -5.36
C VAL A 323 38.75 23.46 -6.39
#